data_AF-A0A831PQG6-F1
#
_entry.id   AF-A0A831PQG6-F1
#
_cell.length_a   1.000
_cell.length_b   1.000
_cell.length_c   1.000
_cell.angle_alpha   90.00
_cell.angle_beta   90.00
_cell.angle_gamma   90.00
#
_symmetry.space_group_name_H-M   'P 1'
#
loop_
_entity.id
_entity.type
_entity.pdbx_description
1 polymer ?
#
loop_
_entity_poly.entity_id
_entity_poly.type
_entity_poly.pdbx_seq_one_letter_code
_entity_poly.pdbx_strand_id
1 'polypeptide(L)'
;MAANVTGGASPLSTINKWAPAVAVGWLIPGGGHFLLGRRLRGALLFGCVMISFVVGMLMRGYMFEWQTGDLFTTLIYCGGYIANLASGIPYLFARWLGYHEPDMAGHVIDYGTKFLVCAGLMNILGMVDAFEIATGKKD
;
A
#
# COMPACT_ATOMS: atom_id res chain seq x y z
N MET A 1 -3.44 49.12 21.47
CA MET A 1 -2.46 48.22 20.83
C MET A 1 -3.09 46.83 20.77
N ALA A 2 -3.82 46.53 19.69
CA ALA A 2 -4.41 45.22 19.48
C ALA A 2 -3.34 44.29 18.88
N ALA A 3 -3.08 43.17 19.54
CA ALA A 3 -2.15 42.16 19.05
C ALA A 3 -2.61 41.64 17.70
N ASN A 4 -1.78 41.82 16.69
CA ASN A 4 -1.94 41.28 15.36
C ASN A 4 -1.75 39.76 15.48
N VAL A 5 -2.84 39.01 15.61
CA VAL A 5 -2.81 37.55 15.54
C VAL A 5 -2.51 37.21 14.08
N THR A 6 -1.23 37.09 13.77
CA THR A 6 -0.75 36.52 12.51
C THR A 6 -1.38 35.14 12.36
N GLY A 7 -2.08 34.94 11.24
CA GLY A 7 -2.74 33.68 10.91
C GLY A 7 -1.74 32.52 10.85
N GLY A 8 -1.52 31.86 11.98
CA GLY A 8 -0.78 30.61 12.04
C GLY A 8 -1.56 29.55 11.27
N ALA A 9 -1.01 29.11 10.14
CA ALA A 9 -1.56 27.99 9.38
C ALA A 9 -1.80 26.79 10.32
N SER A 10 -3.02 26.25 10.31
CA SER A 10 -3.36 25.08 11.12
C SER A 10 -2.59 23.82 10.65
N PRO A 11 -2.38 22.82 11.52
CA PRO A 11 -1.29 21.82 11.43
C PRO A 11 -1.39 20.78 10.29
N LEU A 12 -2.37 20.90 9.38
CA LEU A 12 -2.56 20.09 8.16
C LEU A 12 -1.81 20.62 6.92
N SER A 13 -0.82 21.49 7.13
CA SER A 13 0.17 22.04 6.18
C SER A 13 0.01 21.64 4.70
N THR A 14 -0.99 22.21 4.04
CA THR A 14 -1.29 22.12 2.59
C THR A 14 -1.38 20.69 2.06
N ILE A 15 -2.59 20.15 1.89
CA ILE A 15 -2.88 18.87 1.22
C ILE A 15 -2.04 18.65 -0.05
N ASN A 16 -1.79 19.72 -0.83
CA ASN A 16 -0.95 19.68 -2.04
C ASN A 16 0.50 19.22 -1.82
N LYS A 17 1.02 19.25 -0.58
CA LYS A 17 2.40 18.82 -0.28
C LYS A 17 2.52 17.31 -0.14
N TRP A 18 1.58 16.67 0.56
CA TRP A 18 1.66 15.24 0.87
C TRP A 18 0.76 14.38 -0.01
N ALA A 19 -0.37 14.91 -0.49
CA ALA A 19 -1.30 14.18 -1.37
C ALA A 19 -0.63 13.58 -2.61
N PRO A 20 0.23 14.30 -3.37
CA PRO A 20 0.90 13.69 -4.52
C PRO A 20 1.89 12.59 -4.10
N ALA A 21 2.59 12.75 -2.97
CA ALA A 21 3.52 11.73 -2.47
C ALA A 21 2.79 10.44 -2.08
N VAL A 22 1.65 10.56 -1.40
CA VAL A 22 0.81 9.42 -1.02
C VAL A 22 0.14 8.78 -2.24
N ALA A 23 -0.43 9.58 -3.15
CA ALA A 23 -1.09 9.05 -4.35
C ALA A 23 -0.12 8.28 -5.26
N VAL A 24 1.09 8.82 -5.45
CA VAL A 24 2.12 8.13 -6.24
C VAL A 24 2.70 6.94 -5.49
N GLY A 25 2.83 7.00 -4.16
CA GLY A 25 3.21 5.86 -3.32
C GLY A 25 2.18 4.72 -3.32
N TRP A 26 0.89 5.04 -3.41
CA TRP A 26 -0.16 4.05 -3.56
C TRP A 26 -0.04 3.33 -4.91
N LEU A 27 0.12 4.09 -5.99
CA LEU A 27 0.08 3.57 -7.34
C LEU A 27 1.37 2.80 -7.68
N ILE A 28 2.54 3.40 -7.41
CA ILE A 28 3.84 2.77 -7.57
C ILE A 28 4.41 2.52 -6.17
N PRO A 29 4.63 1.26 -5.77
CA PRO A 29 5.24 0.98 -4.48
C PRO A 29 6.55 1.74 -4.30
N GLY A 30 6.66 2.51 -3.22
CA GLY A 30 7.85 3.35 -2.96
C GLY A 30 7.96 4.63 -3.82
N GLY A 31 7.01 4.90 -4.72
CA GLY A 31 6.98 6.07 -5.60
C GLY A 31 6.95 7.41 -4.86
N GLY A 32 6.29 7.46 -3.70
CA GLY A 32 6.28 8.64 -2.83
C GLY A 32 7.67 9.07 -2.35
N HIS A 33 8.56 8.11 -2.08
CA HIS A 33 9.94 8.42 -1.68
C HIS A 33 10.81 8.90 -2.84
N PHE A 34 10.52 8.48 -4.07
CA PHE A 34 11.21 9.00 -5.26
C PHE A 34 10.87 10.48 -5.48
N LEU A 35 9.62 10.88 -5.29
CA LEU A 35 9.20 12.28 -5.37
C LEU A 35 9.83 13.16 -4.28
N LEU A 36 10.01 12.61 -3.09
CA LEU A 36 10.63 13.30 -1.95
C LEU A 36 12.17 13.25 -1.97
N GLY A 37 12.79 12.75 -3.07
CA GLY A 37 14.24 12.70 -3.25
C GLY A 37 14.95 11.55 -2.52
N ARG A 38 14.24 10.71 -1.77
CA ARG A 38 14.81 9.60 -0.96
C ARG A 38 14.83 8.28 -1.72
N ARG A 39 15.60 8.27 -2.80
CA ARG A 39 15.65 7.16 -3.77
C ARG A 39 15.99 5.80 -3.16
N LEU A 40 16.90 5.74 -2.17
CA LEU A 40 17.28 4.48 -1.53
C LEU A 40 16.12 3.85 -0.75
N ARG A 41 15.39 4.65 0.05
CA ARG A 41 14.23 4.16 0.80
C ARG A 41 13.12 3.70 -0.14
N GLY A 42 12.86 4.46 -1.20
CA GLY A 42 11.91 4.09 -2.25
C GLY A 42 12.27 2.78 -2.94
N ALA A 43 13.54 2.59 -3.31
CA ALA A 43 14.02 1.38 -3.97
C ALA A 43 13.94 0.15 -3.06
N LEU A 44 14.29 0.28 -1.78
CA LEU A 44 14.16 -0.81 -0.81
C LEU A 44 12.70 -1.20 -0.61
N LEU A 45 11.81 -0.22 -0.43
CA LEU A 45 10.37 -0.50 -0.24
C LEU A 45 9.75 -1.12 -1.49
N PHE A 46 10.08 -0.58 -2.67
CA PHE A 46 9.68 -1.17 -3.95
C PHE A 46 10.17 -2.61 -4.07
N GLY A 47 11.45 -2.88 -3.77
CA GLY A 47 12.03 -4.22 -3.80
C GLY A 47 11.28 -5.18 -2.87
N CYS A 48 11.06 -4.81 -1.61
CA CYS A 48 10.35 -5.65 -0.65
C CYS A 48 8.90 -5.95 -1.08
N VAL A 49 8.16 -4.94 -1.54
CA VAL A 49 6.78 -5.11 -2.01
C VAL A 49 6.75 -6.00 -3.25
N MET A 50 7.62 -5.74 -4.23
CA MET A 50 7.67 -6.52 -5.48
C MET A 50 8.08 -7.97 -5.24
N ILE A 51 9.10 -8.22 -4.41
CA ILE A 51 9.52 -9.58 -4.07
C ILE A 51 8.38 -10.32 -3.37
N SER A 52 7.76 -9.70 -2.36
CA SER A 52 6.65 -10.31 -1.63
C SER A 52 5.47 -10.62 -2.57
N PHE A 53 5.15 -9.68 -3.47
CA PHE A 53 4.06 -9.85 -4.42
C PHE A 53 4.34 -10.95 -5.45
N VAL A 54 5.53 -10.96 -6.05
CA VAL A 54 5.93 -11.98 -7.03
C VAL A 54 5.99 -13.36 -6.39
N VAL A 55 6.57 -13.48 -5.20
CA VAL A 55 6.57 -14.76 -4.45
C VAL A 55 5.14 -15.20 -4.16
N GLY A 56 4.27 -14.29 -3.71
CA GLY A 56 2.85 -14.58 -3.48
C GLY A 56 2.14 -15.11 -4.73
N MET A 57 2.38 -14.51 -5.90
CA MET A 57 1.83 -14.98 -7.18
C MET A 57 2.41 -16.32 -7.62
N LEU A 58 3.73 -16.54 -7.48
CA LEU A 58 4.38 -17.81 -7.82
C LEU A 58 3.85 -18.97 -6.96
N MET A 59 3.51 -18.68 -5.71
CA MET A 59 2.86 -19.62 -4.79
C MET A 59 1.35 -19.78 -5.05
N ARG A 60 0.82 -19.13 -6.08
CA ARG A 60 -0.60 -19.15 -6.47
C ARG A 60 -1.52 -18.68 -5.35
N GLY A 61 -1.08 -17.66 -4.60
CA GLY A 61 -1.84 -17.09 -3.49
C GLY A 61 -3.21 -16.54 -3.92
N TYR A 62 -4.15 -16.60 -2.99
CA TYR A 62 -5.52 -16.15 -3.15
C TYR A 62 -5.60 -14.62 -3.17
N MET A 63 -6.25 -14.05 -4.17
CA MET A 63 -6.60 -12.62 -4.18
C MET A 63 -8.01 -12.42 -3.67
N PHE A 64 -8.13 -12.03 -2.40
CA PHE A 64 -9.40 -11.64 -1.78
C PHE A 64 -10.26 -10.77 -2.68
N GLU A 65 -11.54 -11.10 -2.71
CA GLU A 65 -12.59 -10.33 -3.37
C GLU A 65 -13.55 -9.73 -2.32
N TRP A 66 -14.38 -8.79 -2.78
CA TRP A 66 -15.34 -8.15 -1.91
C TRP A 66 -16.44 -9.12 -1.51
N GLN A 67 -16.38 -9.63 -0.28
CA GLN A 67 -17.37 -10.54 0.28
C GLN A 67 -17.77 -10.10 1.68
N THR A 68 -19.08 -10.00 1.90
CA THR A 68 -19.70 -9.67 3.18
C THR A 68 -20.47 -10.87 3.73
N GLY A 69 -20.38 -11.07 5.04
CA GLY A 69 -20.99 -12.20 5.74
C GLY A 69 -21.07 -11.94 7.24
N ASP A 70 -20.63 -12.88 8.06
CA ASP A 70 -20.40 -12.64 9.48
C ASP A 70 -19.21 -11.66 9.70
N LEU A 71 -18.99 -11.24 10.95
CA LEU A 71 -17.95 -10.26 11.28
C LEU A 71 -16.56 -10.73 10.82
N PHE A 72 -16.22 -11.99 11.04
CA PHE A 72 -14.92 -12.53 10.68
C PHE A 72 -14.74 -12.63 9.17
N THR A 73 -15.73 -13.15 8.43
CA THR A 73 -15.67 -13.19 6.97
C THR A 73 -15.51 -11.79 6.39
N THR A 74 -16.33 -10.84 6.85
CA THR A 74 -16.26 -9.45 6.37
C THR A 74 -14.88 -8.84 6.64
N LEU A 75 -14.34 -9.01 7.85
CA LEU A 75 -13.03 -8.48 8.20
C LEU A 75 -11.91 -9.08 7.34
N ILE A 76 -11.93 -10.40 7.13
CA ILE A 76 -10.89 -11.11 6.37
C ILE A 76 -10.95 -10.75 4.89
N TYR A 77 -12.13 -10.81 4.27
CA TYR A 77 -12.28 -10.61 2.83
C TYR A 77 -12.18 -9.13 2.45
N CYS A 78 -12.87 -8.22 3.15
CA CYS A 78 -12.75 -6.80 2.85
C CYS A 78 -11.35 -6.26 3.23
N GLY A 79 -10.80 -6.68 4.37
CA GLY A 79 -9.46 -6.28 4.78
C GLY A 79 -8.37 -6.81 3.84
N GLY A 80 -8.49 -8.07 3.42
CA GLY A 80 -7.61 -8.69 2.43
C GLY A 80 -7.73 -8.04 1.06
N TYR A 81 -8.93 -7.69 0.62
CA TYR A 81 -9.16 -6.97 -0.64
C TYR A 81 -8.52 -5.58 -0.62
N ILE A 82 -8.67 -4.84 0.49
CA ILE A 82 -8.02 -3.53 0.66
C ILE A 82 -6.49 -3.69 0.65
N ALA A 83 -5.94 -4.73 1.30
CA ALA A 83 -4.52 -5.00 1.26
C ALA A 83 -4.05 -5.30 -0.18
N ASN A 84 -4.76 -6.17 -0.92
CA ASN A 84 -4.45 -6.47 -2.32
C ASN A 84 -4.48 -5.19 -3.17
N LEU A 85 -5.51 -4.37 -3.03
CA LEU A 85 -5.63 -3.09 -3.72
C LEU A 85 -4.50 -2.11 -3.35
N ALA A 86 -4.07 -2.11 -2.09
CA ALA A 86 -2.99 -1.27 -1.62
C ALA A 86 -1.63 -1.67 -2.19
N SER A 87 -1.46 -2.87 -2.75
CA SER A 87 -0.25 -3.23 -3.49
C SER A 87 -0.03 -2.34 -4.71
N GLY A 88 -1.08 -1.70 -5.24
CA GLY A 88 -1.00 -0.71 -6.32
C GLY A 88 -0.97 -1.35 -7.70
N ILE A 89 -0.10 -0.85 -8.58
CA ILE A 89 0.09 -1.38 -9.96
C ILE A 89 0.27 -2.90 -10.01
N PRO A 90 1.07 -3.57 -9.16
CA PRO A 90 1.25 -5.02 -9.20
C PRO A 90 -0.08 -5.79 -9.16
N TYR A 91 -1.00 -5.39 -8.29
CA TYR A 91 -2.33 -5.99 -8.19
C TYR A 91 -3.18 -5.72 -9.45
N LEU A 92 -3.21 -4.47 -9.91
CA LEU A 92 -3.96 -4.10 -11.12
C LEU A 92 -3.43 -4.85 -12.36
N PHE A 93 -2.11 -4.98 -12.47
CA PHE A 93 -1.44 -5.68 -13.56
C PHE A 93 -1.71 -7.18 -13.51
N ALA A 94 -1.66 -7.80 -12.32
CA ALA A 94 -1.99 -9.20 -12.15
C ALA A 94 -3.46 -9.50 -12.53
N ARG A 95 -4.41 -8.66 -12.08
CA ARG A 95 -5.83 -8.77 -12.48
C ARG A 95 -6.02 -8.54 -13.98
N TRP A 96 -5.30 -7.60 -14.58
CA TRP A 96 -5.38 -7.33 -16.03
C TRP A 96 -4.84 -8.49 -16.88
N LEU A 97 -3.78 -9.16 -16.40
CA LEU A 97 -3.25 -10.39 -17.02
C LEU A 97 -4.14 -11.62 -16.79
N GLY A 98 -5.26 -11.48 -16.09
CA GLY A 98 -6.18 -12.59 -15.83
C GLY A 98 -5.67 -13.58 -14.79
N TYR A 99 -4.83 -13.13 -13.84
CA TYR A 99 -4.42 -13.97 -12.72
C TYR A 99 -5.66 -14.52 -11.99
N HIS A 100 -5.69 -15.84 -11.83
CA HIS A 100 -6.71 -16.56 -11.09
C HIS A 100 -6.04 -17.66 -10.28
N GLU A 101 -6.43 -17.78 -9.01
CA GLU A 101 -5.96 -18.88 -8.19
C GLU A 101 -6.60 -20.22 -8.63
N PRO A 102 -5.91 -21.35 -8.43
CA PRO A 102 -6.53 -22.66 -8.55
C PRO A 102 -7.53 -22.88 -7.42
N ASP A 103 -8.67 -23.51 -7.72
CA ASP A 103 -9.61 -24.02 -6.72
C ASP A 103 -9.05 -25.30 -6.06
N MET A 104 -7.96 -25.13 -5.31
CA MET A 104 -7.29 -26.21 -4.59
C MET A 104 -6.82 -25.70 -3.24
N ALA A 105 -7.11 -26.44 -2.17
CA ALA A 105 -6.56 -26.14 -0.86
C ALA A 105 -5.11 -26.64 -0.77
N GLY A 106 -4.24 -25.83 -0.16
CA GLY A 106 -2.85 -26.24 0.07
C GLY A 106 -2.06 -25.19 0.84
N HIS A 107 -1.12 -25.66 1.66
CA HIS A 107 -0.31 -24.78 2.50
C HIS A 107 0.46 -23.73 1.69
N VAL A 108 0.98 -24.10 0.52
CA VAL A 108 1.70 -23.18 -0.38
C VAL A 108 0.81 -22.00 -0.79
N ILE A 109 -0.46 -22.27 -1.09
CA ILE A 109 -1.43 -21.25 -1.51
C ILE A 109 -1.74 -20.33 -0.32
N ASP A 110 -1.96 -20.89 0.86
CA ASP A 110 -2.20 -20.11 2.09
C ASP A 110 -1.02 -19.18 2.43
N TYR A 111 0.21 -19.65 2.22
CA TYR A 111 1.41 -18.82 2.37
C TYR A 111 1.50 -17.75 1.27
N GLY A 112 1.18 -18.10 0.02
CA GLY A 112 1.12 -17.16 -1.09
C GLY A 112 0.16 -16.01 -0.82
N THR A 113 -1.04 -16.30 -0.33
CA THR A 113 -2.05 -15.31 0.08
C THR A 113 -1.49 -14.34 1.12
N LYS A 114 -0.77 -14.87 2.13
CA LYS A 114 -0.15 -14.04 3.17
C LYS A 114 0.92 -13.12 2.59
N PHE A 115 1.72 -13.60 1.65
CA PHE A 115 2.72 -12.76 0.96
C PHE A 115 2.07 -11.64 0.14
N LEU A 116 0.97 -11.90 -0.56
CA LEU A 116 0.20 -10.88 -1.29
C LEU A 116 -0.35 -9.80 -0.35
N VAL A 117 -0.96 -10.21 0.77
CA VAL A 117 -1.45 -9.29 1.81
C VAL A 117 -0.29 -8.49 2.41
N CYS A 118 0.83 -9.15 2.74
CA CYS A 118 2.03 -8.48 3.26
C CYS A 118 2.57 -7.43 2.29
N ALA A 119 2.59 -7.71 0.98
CA ALA A 119 3.01 -6.74 -0.04
C ALA A 119 2.14 -5.47 -0.01
N GLY A 120 0.81 -5.66 0.11
CA GLY A 120 -0.15 -4.58 0.28
C GLY A 120 0.08 -3.74 1.53
N LEU A 121 0.17 -4.40 2.68
CA LEU A 121 0.39 -3.74 3.98
C LEU A 121 1.73 -3.01 4.04
N MET A 122 2.80 -3.58 3.46
CA MET A 122 4.09 -2.90 3.34
C MET A 122 3.98 -1.62 2.50
N ASN A 123 3.19 -1.63 1.43
CA ASN A 123 2.98 -0.42 0.65
C ASN A 123 2.19 0.65 1.43
N ILE A 124 1.22 0.24 2.26
CA ILE A 124 0.54 1.16 3.18
C ILE A 124 1.53 1.81 4.15
N LEU A 125 2.43 1.03 4.75
CA LEU A 125 3.47 1.58 5.62
C LEU A 125 4.38 2.56 4.87
N GLY A 126 4.71 2.27 3.61
CA GLY A 126 5.46 3.19 2.74
C GLY A 126 4.71 4.49 2.44
N MET A 127 3.40 4.43 2.23
CA MET A 127 2.58 5.62 2.07
C MET A 127 2.55 6.47 3.34
N VAL A 128 2.43 5.84 4.51
CA VAL A 128 2.48 6.54 5.81
C VAL A 128 3.87 7.16 6.02
N ASP A 129 4.94 6.44 5.72
CA ASP A 129 6.31 6.98 5.79
C ASP A 129 6.50 8.18 4.86
N ALA A 130 6.03 8.09 3.61
CA ALA A 130 6.07 9.21 2.66
C ALA A 130 5.24 10.42 3.15
N PHE A 131 4.11 10.17 3.80
CA PHE A 131 3.29 11.23 4.42
C PHE A 131 4.04 11.91 5.58
N GLU A 132 4.70 11.14 6.46
CA GLU A 132 5.48 11.70 7.56
C GLU A 132 6.66 12.56 7.06
N ILE A 133 7.30 12.12 5.98
CA ILE A 133 8.38 12.89 5.33
C ILE A 133 7.83 14.17 4.69
N ALA A 134 6.73 14.08 3.95
CA ALA A 134 6.12 15.24 3.30
C ALA A 134 5.57 16.29 4.30
N THR A 135 5.17 15.85 5.49
CA THR A 135 4.73 16.74 6.58
C THR A 135 5.87 17.24 7.47
N GLY A 136 7.12 16.85 7.19
CA GLY A 136 8.30 17.27 7.96
C GLY A 136 8.35 16.69 9.38
N LYS A 137 7.54 15.66 9.67
CA LYS A 137 7.57 14.93 10.94
C LYS A 137 8.74 13.93 11.00
N LYS A 138 9.30 13.60 9.83
CA LYS A 138 10.39 12.65 9.67
C LYS A 138 11.33 13.11 8.57
N ASP A 139 12.63 12.89 8.78
CA ASP A 139 13.62 12.90 7.73
C ASP A 139 13.66 11.52 7.07
#